data_AF-A0A060CD60-F1
#
_entry.id   AF-A0A060CD60-F1
#
_cell.length_a   1.000
_cell.length_b   1.000
_cell.length_c   1.000
_cell.angle_alpha   90.00
_cell.angle_beta   90.00
_cell.angle_gamma   90.00
#
_symmetry.space_group_name_H-M   'P 1'
#
loop_
_entity.id
_entity.type
_entity.pdbx_description
1 polymer ?
#
loop_
_entity_poly.entity_id
_entity_poly.type
_entity_poly.pdbx_seq_one_letter_code
_entity_poly.pdbx_strand_id
1 'polypeptide(L)'
;EGDILSDGAALTRIGQALAQVDTALTDQGDQLAVWLTLPADASGLTAQGIAALQAVLDAGVTPAGVNLMTMDFNVPSTTTDQETLVERSLRAGHEQVFRTLAAAGSFATSQQVWSMLGATVMIGTNDTSGEVFSLADARTLSSFAATTGLGRLSTWSLNRDTQCGQNIAPS
;
A
#
# COMPACT_ATOMS: atom_id res chain seq x y z
N GLU A 1 -6.92 -15.44 -7.11
CA GLU A 1 -5.83 -15.98 -6.27
C GLU A 1 -6.00 -15.43 -4.87
N GLY A 2 -6.16 -16.26 -3.83
CA GLY A 2 -6.58 -15.73 -2.53
C GLY A 2 -6.72 -16.75 -1.41
N ASP A 3 -5.66 -17.50 -1.09
CA ASP A 3 -5.70 -18.47 0.01
C ASP A 3 -4.59 -18.31 1.07
N ILE A 4 -3.62 -17.41 0.85
CA ILE A 4 -2.54 -17.16 1.83
C ILE A 4 -2.97 -16.17 2.92
N LEU A 5 -3.97 -15.32 2.66
CA LEU A 5 -4.40 -14.25 3.56
C LEU A 5 -5.61 -14.60 4.44
N SER A 6 -6.26 -15.74 4.19
CA SER A 6 -7.35 -16.32 5.00
C SER A 6 -6.85 -17.29 6.08
N ASP A 7 -5.61 -17.74 5.99
CA ASP A 7 -5.01 -18.65 6.96
C ASP A 7 -4.21 -17.86 8.01
N GLY A 8 -4.79 -17.72 9.21
CA GLY A 8 -4.10 -17.10 10.34
C GLY A 8 -2.76 -17.77 10.65
N ALA A 9 -2.61 -19.07 10.37
CA ALA A 9 -1.33 -19.75 10.52
C ALA A 9 -0.31 -19.31 9.46
N ALA A 10 -0.74 -18.94 8.25
CA ALA A 10 0.14 -18.37 7.23
C ALA A 10 0.62 -16.97 7.62
N LEU A 11 -0.26 -16.12 8.17
CA LEU A 11 0.12 -14.80 8.69
C LEU A 11 1.08 -14.91 9.88
N THR A 12 0.85 -15.84 10.81
CA THR A 12 1.80 -16.13 11.90
C THR A 12 3.15 -16.61 11.37
N ARG A 13 3.18 -17.49 10.36
CA ARG A 13 4.44 -17.96 9.74
C ARG A 13 5.18 -16.81 9.06
N ILE A 14 4.48 -15.88 8.42
CA ILE A 14 5.09 -14.68 7.83
C ILE A 14 5.70 -13.80 8.92
N GLY A 15 4.98 -13.55 10.01
CA GLY A 15 5.51 -12.80 11.16
C GLY A 15 6.75 -13.46 11.77
N GLN A 16 6.73 -14.78 11.96
CA GLN A 16 7.87 -15.55 12.47
C GLN A 16 9.06 -15.54 11.50
N ALA A 17 8.82 -15.68 10.18
CA ALA A 17 9.87 -15.62 9.18
C ALA A 17 10.52 -14.23 9.14
N LEU A 18 9.73 -13.16 9.23
CA LEU A 18 10.24 -11.79 9.31
C LEU A 18 11.06 -11.57 10.59
N ALA A 19 10.59 -12.08 11.74
CA ALA A 19 11.34 -11.99 13.00
C ALA A 19 12.68 -12.75 12.95
N GLN A 20 12.71 -13.91 12.30
CA GLN A 20 13.95 -14.68 12.11
C GLN A 20 14.95 -13.93 11.20
N VAL A 21 14.46 -13.32 10.13
CA VAL A 21 15.31 -12.51 9.23
C VAL A 21 15.82 -11.26 9.95
N ASP A 22 14.96 -10.57 10.70
CA ASP A 22 15.33 -9.38 11.47
C ASP A 22 16.36 -9.69 12.56
N THR A 23 16.19 -10.79 13.29
CA THR A 23 17.15 -11.27 14.30
C THR A 23 18.50 -11.60 13.66
N ALA A 24 18.51 -12.39 12.58
CA ALA A 24 19.74 -12.83 11.93
C ALA A 24 20.57 -11.68 11.34
N LEU A 25 19.92 -10.56 10.96
CA LEU A 25 20.58 -9.39 10.39
C LEU A 25 20.98 -8.36 11.46
N THR A 26 20.18 -8.21 12.52
CA THR A 26 20.56 -7.38 13.69
C THR A 26 21.85 -7.93 14.33
N ASP A 27 21.99 -9.25 14.41
CA ASP A 27 23.22 -9.92 14.87
C ASP A 27 24.45 -9.62 13.98
N GLN A 28 24.23 -9.17 12.74
CA GLN A 28 25.27 -8.77 11.78
C GLN A 28 25.50 -7.26 11.71
N GLY A 29 24.73 -6.45 12.46
CA GLY A 29 24.84 -4.99 12.49
C GLY A 29 24.09 -4.26 11.37
N ASP A 30 23.27 -4.95 10.59
CA ASP A 30 22.45 -4.37 9.51
C ASP A 30 20.98 -4.29 9.93
N GLN A 31 20.35 -3.12 9.79
CA GLN A 31 18.89 -2.96 9.92
C GLN A 31 18.22 -3.09 8.55
N LEU A 32 17.34 -4.09 8.40
CA LEU A 32 16.52 -4.22 7.20
C LEU A 32 15.26 -3.35 7.31
N ALA A 33 15.08 -2.42 6.37
CA ALA A 33 13.84 -1.69 6.24
C ALA A 33 12.74 -2.57 5.60
N VAL A 34 11.97 -3.29 6.42
CA VAL A 34 10.86 -4.14 5.94
C VAL A 34 9.64 -3.29 5.59
N TRP A 35 9.17 -3.37 4.35
CA TRP A 35 7.92 -2.76 3.89
C TRP A 35 6.86 -3.84 3.62
N LEU A 36 5.67 -3.68 4.20
CA LEU A 36 4.54 -4.59 3.99
C LEU A 36 3.64 -4.03 2.88
N THR A 37 3.57 -4.70 1.73
CA THR A 37 2.57 -4.36 0.69
C THR A 37 1.29 -5.13 0.97
N LEU A 38 0.21 -4.41 1.27
CA LEU A 38 -1.03 -4.99 1.80
C LEU A 38 -2.24 -4.59 0.94
N PRO A 39 -3.26 -5.47 0.83
CA PRO A 39 -4.50 -5.15 0.13
C PRO A 39 -5.25 -4.02 0.84
N ALA A 40 -5.84 -3.13 0.04
CA ALA A 40 -6.64 -2.02 0.52
C ALA A 40 -7.90 -1.85 -0.35
N ASP A 41 -8.93 -1.24 0.23
CA ASP A 41 -10.12 -0.74 -0.47
C ASP A 41 -10.25 0.78 -0.27
N ALA A 42 -11.33 1.39 -0.78
CA ALA A 42 -11.54 2.84 -0.67
C ALA A 42 -11.67 3.34 0.79
N SER A 43 -11.78 2.44 1.78
CA SER A 43 -11.86 2.68 3.21
C SER A 43 -10.60 2.24 3.98
N GLY A 44 -9.48 2.02 3.28
CA GLY A 44 -8.17 1.74 3.87
C GLY A 44 -7.72 0.28 3.70
N LEU A 45 -6.86 -0.19 4.60
CA LEU A 45 -6.43 -1.59 4.63
C LEU A 45 -7.64 -2.51 4.84
N THR A 46 -7.68 -3.62 4.11
CA THR A 46 -8.69 -4.65 4.36
C THR A 46 -8.46 -5.31 5.72
N ALA A 47 -9.45 -6.08 6.19
CA ALA A 47 -9.32 -6.85 7.43
C ALA A 47 -8.08 -7.77 7.42
N GLN A 48 -7.75 -8.37 6.26
CA GLN A 48 -6.56 -9.20 6.11
C GLN A 48 -5.27 -8.38 6.19
N GLY A 49 -5.25 -7.17 5.62
CA GLY A 49 -4.11 -6.26 5.73
C GLY A 49 -3.85 -5.87 7.18
N ILE A 50 -4.89 -5.51 7.94
CA ILE A 50 -4.76 -5.18 9.36
C ILE A 50 -4.25 -6.39 10.16
N ALA A 51 -4.80 -7.58 9.92
CA ALA A 51 -4.36 -8.81 10.59
C ALA A 51 -2.89 -9.15 10.31
N ALA A 52 -2.42 -8.91 9.07
CA ALA A 52 -1.01 -9.10 8.72
C ALA A 52 -0.09 -8.13 9.47
N LEU A 53 -0.47 -6.84 9.54
CA LEU A 53 0.29 -5.84 10.31
C LEU A 53 0.34 -6.20 11.80
N GLN A 54 -0.78 -6.63 12.38
CA GLN A 54 -0.85 -7.08 13.77
C GLN A 54 0.05 -8.28 14.02
N ALA A 55 0.01 -9.30 13.16
CA ALA A 55 0.85 -10.49 13.30
C ALA A 55 2.36 -10.18 13.28
N VAL A 56 2.78 -9.19 12.50
CA VAL A 56 4.18 -8.73 12.44
C VAL A 56 4.57 -8.01 13.74
N LEU A 57 3.70 -7.12 14.23
CA LEU A 57 3.92 -6.39 15.49
C LEU A 57 3.92 -7.34 16.71
N ASP A 58 3.00 -8.31 16.74
CA ASP A 58 2.91 -9.33 17.79
C ASP A 58 4.15 -10.25 17.82
N ALA A 59 4.81 -10.41 16.67
CA ALA A 59 6.09 -11.11 16.57
C ALA A 59 7.30 -10.25 17.02
N GLY A 60 7.06 -9.01 17.48
CA GLY A 60 8.08 -8.08 17.95
C GLY A 60 8.80 -7.31 16.84
N VAL A 61 8.30 -7.38 15.60
CA VAL A 61 8.89 -6.70 14.44
C VAL A 61 8.09 -5.44 14.15
N THR A 62 8.77 -4.30 14.12
CA THR A 62 8.17 -3.04 13.65
C THR A 62 8.55 -2.83 12.19
N PRO A 63 7.60 -2.88 11.23
CA PRO A 63 7.92 -2.63 9.84
C PRO A 63 8.37 -1.18 9.63
N ALA A 64 9.29 -0.96 8.70
CA ALA A 64 9.72 0.37 8.27
C ALA A 64 8.61 1.14 7.53
N GLY A 65 7.65 0.41 6.93
CA GLY A 65 6.49 1.02 6.30
C GLY A 65 5.41 0.03 5.86
N VAL A 66 4.23 0.57 5.56
CA VAL A 66 3.08 -0.16 5.04
C VAL A 66 2.65 0.48 3.71
N ASN A 67 2.71 -0.30 2.64
CA ASN A 67 2.37 0.13 1.29
C ASN A 67 0.99 -0.40 0.91
N LEU A 68 0.01 0.49 0.75
CA LEU A 68 -1.36 0.14 0.41
C LEU A 68 -1.47 -0.11 -1.10
N MET A 69 -2.03 -1.25 -1.48
CA MET A 69 -2.46 -1.52 -2.86
C MET A 69 -3.77 -0.78 -3.14
N THR A 70 -3.67 0.48 -3.53
CA THR A 70 -4.81 1.37 -3.78
C THR A 70 -5.29 1.23 -5.24
N MET A 71 -5.80 0.05 -5.57
CA MET A 71 -6.28 -0.34 -6.90
C MET A 71 -7.50 -1.26 -6.78
N ASP A 72 -8.22 -1.45 -7.89
CA ASP A 72 -9.42 -2.28 -8.02
C ASP A 72 -10.49 -2.03 -6.95
N PHE A 73 -10.85 -0.75 -6.76
CA PHE A 73 -11.86 -0.36 -5.77
C PHE A 73 -13.29 -0.75 -6.16
N ASN A 74 -13.49 -1.28 -7.36
CA ASN A 74 -14.77 -1.60 -7.97
C ASN A 74 -15.71 -0.40 -8.06
N VAL A 75 -15.15 0.77 -8.35
CA VAL A 75 -15.86 2.05 -8.52
C VAL A 75 -15.43 2.69 -9.83
N PRO A 76 -16.31 2.73 -10.85
CA PRO A 76 -15.98 3.31 -12.15
C PRO A 76 -15.54 4.78 -12.05
N SER A 77 -14.61 5.20 -12.90
CA SER A 77 -14.13 6.59 -12.96
C SER A 77 -15.22 7.59 -13.36
N THR A 78 -16.29 7.12 -14.01
CA THR A 78 -17.49 7.93 -14.30
C THR A 78 -18.32 8.27 -13.05
N THR A 79 -18.14 7.52 -11.96
CA THR A 79 -18.87 7.71 -10.70
C THR A 79 -18.05 8.51 -9.70
N THR A 80 -16.74 8.24 -9.61
CA THR A 80 -15.82 8.94 -8.73
C THR A 80 -14.43 8.90 -9.34
N ASP A 81 -13.77 10.04 -9.33
CA ASP A 81 -12.38 10.16 -9.79
C ASP A 81 -11.46 9.26 -8.94
N GLN A 82 -10.50 8.59 -9.58
CA GLN A 82 -9.77 7.49 -8.95
C GLN A 82 -8.80 7.99 -7.87
N GLU A 83 -8.19 9.17 -8.04
CA GLU A 83 -7.36 9.79 -7.01
C GLU A 83 -8.15 10.10 -5.74
N THR A 84 -9.42 10.49 -5.86
CA THR A 84 -10.29 10.72 -4.70
C THR A 84 -10.49 9.45 -3.87
N LEU A 85 -10.61 8.29 -4.52
CA LEU A 85 -10.69 6.99 -3.83
C LEU A 85 -9.35 6.60 -3.21
N VAL A 86 -8.24 6.82 -3.89
CA VAL A 86 -6.89 6.57 -3.37
C VAL A 86 -6.61 7.43 -2.14
N GLU A 87 -6.89 8.73 -2.19
CA GLU A 87 -6.72 9.63 -1.04
C GLU A 87 -7.58 9.21 0.14
N ARG A 88 -8.83 8.79 -0.11
CA ARG A 88 -9.72 8.27 0.95
C ARG A 88 -9.13 7.01 1.58
N SER A 89 -8.69 6.06 0.75
CA SER A 89 -8.03 4.83 1.20
C SER A 89 -6.81 5.14 2.06
N LEU A 90 -5.94 6.05 1.62
CA LEU A 90 -4.73 6.42 2.35
C LEU A 90 -5.02 7.10 3.68
N ARG A 91 -6.03 7.98 3.75
CA ARG A 91 -6.45 8.62 5.01
C ARG A 91 -7.00 7.60 6.00
N ALA A 92 -7.83 6.68 5.55
CA ALA A 92 -8.36 5.63 6.41
C ALA A 92 -7.27 4.64 6.84
N GLY A 93 -6.37 4.27 5.91
CA GLY A 93 -5.18 3.48 6.18
C GLY A 93 -4.27 4.10 7.23
N HIS A 94 -4.08 5.43 7.17
CA HIS A 94 -3.34 6.18 8.19
C HIS A 94 -3.93 6.02 9.58
N GLU A 95 -5.24 6.22 9.71
CA GLU A 95 -5.92 6.06 10.99
C GLU A 95 -5.82 4.62 11.51
N GLN A 96 -5.97 3.63 10.63
CA GLN A 96 -5.87 2.21 10.98
C GLN A 96 -4.46 1.87 11.47
N VAL A 97 -3.42 2.24 10.72
CA VAL A 97 -2.02 1.97 11.09
C VAL A 97 -1.66 2.69 12.38
N PHE A 98 -2.07 3.96 12.54
CA PHE A 98 -1.84 4.72 13.76
C PHE A 98 -2.43 4.00 14.99
N ARG A 99 -3.68 3.53 14.90
CA ARG A 99 -4.34 2.81 16.00
C ARG A 99 -3.70 1.45 16.27
N THR A 100 -3.33 0.70 15.23
CA THR A 100 -2.70 -0.61 15.37
C THR A 100 -1.32 -0.51 16.04
N LEU A 101 -0.51 0.48 15.64
CA LEU A 101 0.79 0.75 16.29
C LEU A 101 0.61 1.12 17.77
N ALA A 102 -0.33 2.03 18.07
CA ALA A 102 -0.61 2.44 19.45
C ALA A 102 -1.09 1.28 20.32
N ALA A 103 -1.93 0.38 19.78
CA ALA A 103 -2.40 -0.81 20.48
C ALA A 103 -1.26 -1.81 20.76
N ALA A 104 -0.25 -1.89 19.89
CA ALA A 104 0.96 -2.68 20.07
C ALA A 104 2.01 -1.98 20.96
N GLY A 105 1.70 -0.82 21.55
CA GLY A 105 2.64 -0.04 22.39
C GLY A 105 3.71 0.73 21.61
N SER A 106 3.63 0.76 20.28
CA SER A 106 4.49 1.54 19.39
C SER A 106 3.87 2.92 19.13
N PHE A 107 4.27 3.93 19.89
CA PHE A 107 3.75 5.28 19.72
C PHE A 107 4.47 6.03 18.60
N ALA A 108 3.70 6.52 17.63
CA ALA A 108 4.18 7.38 16.55
C ALA A 108 3.29 8.63 16.46
N THR A 109 3.85 9.74 16.00
CA THR A 109 3.07 10.92 15.64
C THR A 109 2.32 10.68 14.33
N SER A 110 1.26 11.45 14.09
CA SER A 110 0.54 11.40 12.81
C SER A 110 1.48 11.57 11.60
N GLN A 111 2.45 12.48 11.69
CA GLN A 111 3.43 12.70 10.62
C GLN A 111 4.34 11.49 10.41
N GLN A 112 4.80 10.85 11.48
CA GLN A 112 5.61 9.62 11.36
C GLN A 112 4.82 8.49 10.69
N VAL A 113 3.53 8.34 11.02
CA VAL A 113 2.69 7.34 10.35
C VAL A 113 2.53 7.64 8.86
N TRP A 114 2.36 8.92 8.46
CA TRP A 114 2.37 9.28 7.03
C TRP A 114 3.68 8.90 6.34
N SER A 115 4.82 9.16 6.98
CA SER A 115 6.13 8.76 6.44
C SER A 115 6.33 7.24 6.37
N MET A 116 5.58 6.46 7.16
CA MET A 116 5.57 4.99 7.09
C MET A 116 4.62 4.47 6.01
N LEU A 117 3.67 5.29 5.53
CA LEU A 117 2.73 4.85 4.51
C LEU A 117 3.30 4.99 3.10
N GLY A 118 2.91 4.04 2.26
CA GLY A 118 3.08 4.11 0.81
C GLY A 118 1.79 3.79 0.07
N ALA A 119 1.75 4.17 -1.21
CA ALA A 119 0.68 3.79 -2.13
C ALA A 119 1.24 3.08 -3.36
N THR A 120 0.59 1.99 -3.77
CA THR A 120 0.73 1.41 -5.11
C THR A 120 -0.58 1.62 -5.88
N VAL A 121 -0.53 2.45 -6.92
CA VAL A 121 -1.66 2.64 -7.86
C VAL A 121 -1.43 1.84 -9.14
N MET A 122 -2.50 1.45 -9.82
CA MET A 122 -2.40 0.95 -11.20
C MET A 122 -2.66 2.10 -12.18
N ILE A 123 -1.66 2.50 -12.97
CA ILE A 123 -1.83 3.58 -13.96
C ILE A 123 -2.54 3.03 -15.20
N GLY A 124 -3.48 3.81 -15.75
CA GLY A 124 -4.27 3.43 -16.92
C GLY A 124 -5.49 2.60 -16.53
N THR A 125 -5.92 1.70 -17.41
CA THR A 125 -7.08 0.83 -17.15
C THR A 125 -6.74 -0.20 -16.10
N ASN A 126 -7.49 -0.17 -14.99
CA ASN A 126 -7.41 -1.16 -13.92
C ASN A 126 -7.97 -2.51 -14.39
N ASP A 127 -7.81 -3.56 -13.59
CA ASP A 127 -8.36 -4.87 -13.93
C ASP A 127 -9.90 -4.89 -13.84
N THR A 128 -10.48 -3.87 -13.19
CA THR A 128 -11.92 -3.61 -13.17
C THR A 128 -12.39 -2.71 -14.32
N SER A 129 -13.40 -3.17 -15.07
CA SER A 129 -13.97 -2.44 -16.22
C SER A 129 -14.49 -1.05 -15.81
N GLY A 130 -13.97 -0.01 -16.45
CA GLY A 130 -14.40 1.38 -16.23
C GLY A 130 -13.58 2.14 -15.20
N GLU A 131 -12.56 1.53 -14.61
CA GLU A 131 -11.57 2.21 -13.77
C GLU A 131 -10.37 2.64 -14.61
N VAL A 132 -10.15 3.95 -14.68
CA VAL A 132 -9.00 4.51 -15.39
C VAL A 132 -8.32 5.50 -14.47
N PHE A 133 -7.10 5.19 -14.05
CA PHE A 133 -6.26 6.11 -13.31
C PHE A 133 -5.44 6.96 -14.29
N SER A 134 -5.80 8.24 -14.40
CA SER A 134 -5.27 9.16 -15.40
C SER A 134 -3.92 9.79 -14.98
N LEU A 135 -3.25 10.46 -15.92
CA LEU A 135 -2.06 11.26 -15.59
C LEU A 135 -2.40 12.48 -14.70
N ALA A 136 -3.62 13.01 -14.80
CA ALA A 136 -4.06 14.07 -13.91
C ALA A 136 -4.19 13.56 -12.47
N ASP A 137 -4.76 12.37 -12.30
CA ASP A 137 -4.92 11.66 -11.03
C ASP A 137 -3.55 11.43 -10.38
N ALA A 138 -2.56 11.01 -11.18
CA ALA A 138 -1.18 10.84 -10.73
C ALA A 138 -0.54 12.14 -10.21
N ARG A 139 -0.82 13.29 -10.86
CA ARG A 139 -0.33 14.60 -10.40
C ARG A 139 -0.99 15.02 -9.09
N THR A 140 -2.30 14.83 -8.99
CA THR A 140 -3.05 15.11 -7.75
C THR A 140 -2.51 14.25 -6.60
N LEU A 141 -2.35 12.94 -6.82
CA LEU A 141 -1.78 12.04 -5.83
C LEU A 141 -0.35 12.40 -5.43
N SER A 142 0.48 12.85 -6.37
CA SER A 142 1.83 13.34 -6.06
C SER A 142 1.80 14.60 -5.18
N SER A 143 0.86 15.51 -5.41
CA SER A 143 0.67 16.70 -4.57
C SER A 143 0.19 16.34 -3.17
N PHE A 144 -0.77 15.40 -3.09
CA PHE A 144 -1.25 14.84 -1.83
C PHE A 144 -0.09 14.23 -1.03
N ALA A 145 0.72 13.38 -1.66
CA ALA A 145 1.87 12.73 -1.03
C ALA A 145 2.89 13.76 -0.49
N ALA A 146 3.17 14.82 -1.25
CA ALA A 146 4.05 15.89 -0.81
C ALA A 146 3.47 16.67 0.39
N THR A 147 2.15 16.88 0.42
CA THR A 147 1.46 17.64 1.47
C THR A 147 1.36 16.85 2.78
N THR A 148 1.11 15.55 2.71
CA THR A 148 1.01 14.69 3.90
C THR A 148 2.36 14.16 4.37
N GLY A 149 3.38 14.20 3.51
CA GLY A 149 4.67 13.56 3.76
C GLY A 149 4.59 12.05 3.65
N LEU A 150 3.82 11.54 2.68
CA LEU A 150 3.72 10.12 2.38
C LEU A 150 5.11 9.56 2.04
N GLY A 151 5.49 8.45 2.66
CA GLY A 151 6.84 7.89 2.55
C GLY A 151 7.18 7.35 1.16
N ARG A 152 6.19 6.82 0.43
CA ARG A 152 6.42 6.22 -0.89
C ARG A 152 5.21 6.28 -1.82
N LEU A 153 5.48 6.53 -3.10
CA LEU A 153 4.56 6.23 -4.19
C LEU A 153 5.19 5.18 -5.10
N SER A 154 4.37 4.27 -5.60
CA SER A 154 4.75 3.19 -6.51
C SER A 154 3.61 2.91 -7.49
N THR A 155 3.91 2.27 -8.61
CA THR A 155 2.95 2.04 -9.68
C THR A 155 3.01 0.59 -10.16
N TRP A 156 1.85 0.04 -10.55
CA TRP A 156 1.72 -1.23 -11.26
C TRP A 156 1.22 -0.93 -12.68
N SER A 157 1.88 -1.28 -13.79
CA SER A 157 3.16 -1.96 -13.99
C SER A 157 4.05 -1.10 -14.89
N LEU A 158 5.36 -1.05 -14.63
CA LEU A 158 6.34 -0.37 -15.50
C LEU A 158 6.27 -0.83 -16.97
N ASN A 159 5.70 -2.01 -17.24
CA ASN A 159 5.51 -2.55 -18.60
C ASN A 159 4.33 -1.94 -19.39
N ARG A 160 3.53 -1.04 -18.81
CA ARG A 160 2.47 -0.30 -19.53
C ARG A 160 2.81 1.18 -19.79
N ASP A 161 3.96 1.65 -19.31
CA ASP A 161 4.41 3.04 -19.47
C ASP A 161 5.15 3.25 -20.81
N THR A 162 4.52 2.78 -21.90
CA THR A 162 4.91 3.16 -23.26
C THR A 162 3.74 3.91 -23.88
N GLN A 163 3.97 5.18 -24.23
CA GLN A 163 3.12 5.90 -25.16
C GLN A 163 3.06 5.08 -26.46
N CYS A 164 1.93 4.43 -26.74
CA CYS A 164 1.72 3.84 -28.06
C CYS A 164 1.87 4.97 -29.08
N GLY A 165 2.94 4.86 -29.88
CA GLY A 165 3.25 5.79 -30.95
C GLY A 165 2.07 5.96 -31.90
N GLN A 166 2.02 7.14 -32.50
CA GLN A 166 1.02 7.53 -33.49
C GLN A 166 0.74 6.40 -34.49
N ASN A 167 -0.53 6.01 -34.60
CA ASN A 167 -1.02 5.20 -35.71
C ASN A 167 -0.89 6.01 -37.01
N ILE A 168 0.23 5.88 -37.72
CA ILE A 168 0.24 6.09 -39.16
C ILE A 168 -0.33 4.81 -39.77
N ALA A 169 -1.60 4.85 -40.17
CA ALA A 169 -2.19 3.81 -41.00
C ALA A 169 -1.73 3.99 -42.45
N PRO A 170 -1.37 2.92 -43.18
CA PRO A 170 -1.09 2.99 -44.61
C PRO A 170 -2.37 2.87 -45.43
N SER A 171 -2.52 3.74 -46.42
CA SER A 171 -3.19 3.45 -47.69
C SER A 171 -2.59 4.34 -48.76
#